data_AF-A0A5D3WIF6-F1
#
_entry.id   AF-A0A5D3WIF6-F1
#
_cell.length_a   1.000
_cell.length_b   1.000
_cell.length_c   1.000
_cell.angle_alpha   90.00
_cell.angle_beta   90.00
_cell.angle_gamma   90.00
#
_symmetry.space_group_name_H-M   'P 1'
#
loop_
_entity.id
_entity.type
_entity.pdbx_description
1 polymer ?
#
loop_
_entity_poly.entity_id
_entity_poly.type
_entity_poly.pdbx_seq_one_letter_code
_entity_poly.pdbx_strand_id
1 'polypeptide(L)' 'MSDAIEELMNAVTRLSNEEKKEFILRALPELGREAIKDPGFLPRLLPVILGLIRESGFDLNQLLQLANMLGGTAPTPGQD' A
#
# COMPACT_ATOMS: atom_id res chain seq x y z
N MET A 1 4.78 7.34 -20.83
CA MET A 1 5.01 6.31 -19.78
C MET A 1 6.33 5.65 -20.13
N SER A 2 7.23 5.36 -19.18
CA SER A 2 8.48 4.68 -19.55
C SER A 2 8.18 3.21 -19.87
N ASP A 3 8.84 2.67 -20.89
CA ASP A 3 8.67 1.26 -21.31
C ASP A 3 8.94 0.30 -20.14
N ALA A 4 9.86 0.65 -19.25
CA ALA A 4 10.17 -0.11 -18.04
C ALA A 4 8.99 -0.23 -17.06
N ILE A 5 8.15 0.81 -16.90
CA ILE A 5 6.97 0.74 -16.04
C ILE A 5 5.93 -0.23 -16.65
N GLU A 6 5.77 -0.19 -17.97
CA GLU A 6 4.83 -1.05 -18.67
C GLU A 6 5.22 -2.53 -18.62
N GLU A 7 6.52 -2.83 -18.80
CA GLU A 7 7.05 -4.18 -18.63
C GLU A 7 6.83 -4.74 -17.21
N LEU A 8 7.08 -3.93 -16.18
CA LEU A 8 6.84 -4.32 -14.79
C LEU A 8 5.35 -4.57 -14.51
N MET A 9 4.46 -3.71 -15.01
CA MET A 9 3.01 -3.90 -14.88
C MET A 9 2.56 -5.19 -15.56
N ASN A 10 3.08 -5.49 -16.76
CA ASN A 10 2.77 -6.73 -17.47
C ASN A 10 3.28 -7.97 -16.71
N ALA A 11 4.44 -7.91 -16.08
CA ALA A 11 4.96 -9.00 -15.26
C ALA A 11 4.10 -9.23 -14.00
N VAL A 12 3.81 -8.17 -13.23
CA VAL A 12 3.06 -8.25 -11.97
C VAL A 12 1.61 -8.70 -12.20
N THR A 13 0.98 -8.26 -13.28
CA THR A 13 -0.41 -8.65 -13.59
C THR A 13 -0.55 -10.14 -13.94
N ARG A 14 0.51 -10.78 -14.44
CA ARG A 14 0.55 -12.22 -14.74
C ARG A 14 0.79 -13.12 -13.52
N LEU A 15 1.18 -12.55 -12.39
CA LEU A 15 1.34 -13.30 -11.14
C LEU A 15 0.01 -13.94 -10.70
N SER A 16 0.11 -15.07 -10.02
CA SER A 16 -1.03 -15.67 -9.32
C SER A 16 -1.54 -14.76 -8.20
N ASN A 17 -2.73 -15.02 -7.68
CA ASN A 17 -3.30 -14.22 -6.60
C ASN A 17 -2.44 -14.26 -5.32
N GLU A 18 -1.78 -15.39 -5.03
CA GLU A 18 -0.93 -15.52 -3.86
C GLU A 18 0.38 -14.75 -4.03
N GLU A 19 1.01 -14.86 -5.19
CA GLU A 19 2.19 -14.07 -5.53
C GLU A 19 1.90 -12.57 -5.57
N LYS A 20 0.71 -12.14 -6.02
CA LYS A 20 0.29 -10.73 -5.97
C LYS A 20 0.20 -10.21 -4.54
N LYS A 21 -0.35 -11.00 -3.60
CA LYS A 21 -0.41 -10.63 -2.19
C LYS A 21 0.99 -10.48 -1.60
N GLU A 22 1.85 -11.46 -1.84
CA GLU A 22 3.23 -11.44 -1.38
C GLU A 22 4.02 -10.26 -1.96
N PHE A 23 3.83 -9.98 -3.25
CA PHE A 23 4.41 -8.82 -3.91
C PHE A 23 3.94 -7.51 -3.26
N ILE A 24 2.63 -7.33 -3.03
CA ILE A 24 2.10 -6.11 -2.39
C ILE A 24 2.69 -5.93 -0.99
N LEU A 25 2.71 -6.99 -0.17
CA LEU A 25 3.21 -6.93 1.20
C LEU A 25 4.70 -6.55 1.28
N ARG A 26 5.50 -6.94 0.28
CA ARG A 26 6.94 -6.67 0.25
C ARG A 26 7.32 -5.40 -0.50
N ALA A 27 6.71 -5.15 -1.66
CA ALA A 27 7.07 -4.06 -2.54
C ALA A 27 6.47 -2.73 -2.08
N LEU A 28 5.22 -2.72 -1.61
CA LEU A 28 4.52 -1.48 -1.29
C LEU A 28 5.22 -0.67 -0.17
N PRO A 29 5.74 -1.28 0.93
CA PRO A 29 6.50 -0.54 1.94
C PRO A 29 7.78 0.08 1.38
N GLU A 30 8.53 -0.66 0.56
CA GLU A 30 9.80 -0.17 -0.03
C GLU A 30 9.54 0.96 -1.03
N LEU A 31 8.57 0.79 -1.93
CA LEU A 31 8.17 1.83 -2.89
C LEU A 31 7.60 3.07 -2.17
N GLY A 32 6.84 2.85 -1.09
CA GLY A 32 6.22 3.90 -0.30
C GLY A 32 7.23 4.76 0.47
N ARG A 33 8.33 4.18 0.97
CA ARG A 33 9.31 4.91 1.80
C ARG A 33 9.92 6.13 1.09
N GLU A 34 10.18 6.02 -0.20
CA GLU A 34 10.72 7.14 -0.98
C GLU A 34 9.61 8.01 -1.54
N ALA A 35 8.55 7.39 -2.07
CA ALA A 35 7.48 8.13 -2.73
C ALA A 35 6.65 8.99 -1.76
N ILE A 36 6.41 8.53 -0.53
CA ILE A 36 5.64 9.28 0.50
C ILE A 36 6.41 10.52 0.99
N LYS A 37 7.74 10.56 0.81
CA LYS A 37 8.55 11.75 1.13
C LYS A 37 8.38 12.87 0.10
N ASP A 38 7.82 12.60 -1.08
CA ASP A 38 7.49 13.62 -2.07
C ASP A 38 6.15 14.31 -1.70
N PRO A 39 6.17 15.62 -1.35
CA PRO A 39 4.96 16.36 -1.00
C PRO A 39 3.92 16.42 -2.13
N GLY A 40 4.35 16.29 -3.39
CA GLY A 40 3.47 16.28 -4.56
C GLY A 40 2.83 14.92 -4.85
N PHE A 41 3.35 13.85 -4.24
CA PHE A 41 2.89 12.49 -4.47
C PHE A 41 1.73 12.10 -3.56
N LEU A 42 1.78 12.47 -2.28
CA LEU A 42 0.77 12.08 -1.29
C LEU A 42 -0.68 12.45 -1.71
N PRO A 43 -0.97 13.66 -2.24
CA PRO A 43 -2.31 13.99 -2.73
C PRO A 43 -2.77 13.12 -3.91
N ARG A 44 -1.85 12.56 -4.70
CA ARG A 44 -2.14 11.66 -5.82
C ARG A 44 -2.35 10.22 -5.38
N LEU A 45 -1.65 9.79 -4.33
CA LEU A 45 -1.76 8.45 -3.77
C LEU A 45 -3.06 8.26 -2.97
N LEU A 46 -3.52 9.29 -2.26
CA LEU A 46 -4.68 9.20 -1.38
C LEU A 46 -5.95 8.66 -2.06
N PRO A 47 -6.39 9.15 -3.25
CA PRO A 47 -7.55 8.60 -3.93
C PRO A 47 -7.43 7.12 -4.29
N VAL A 48 -6.21 6.66 -4.62
CA VAL A 48 -5.94 5.25 -4.96
C VAL A 48 -6.16 4.36 -3.73
N ILE A 49 -5.61 4.75 -2.58
CA ILE A 49 -5.79 4.02 -1.32
C ILE A 49 -7.27 3.98 -0.92
N LEU A 50 -7.97 5.13 -0.98
CA LEU A 50 -9.40 5.18 -0.66
C LEU A 50 -10.26 4.31 -1.60
N GLY A 51 -9.87 4.20 -2.87
CA GLY A 51 -10.49 3.29 -3.83
C GLY A 51 -10.37 1.84 -3.40
N LEU A 52 -9.16 1.39 -3.06
CA LEU A 52 -8.90 0.02 -2.61
C LEU A 52 -9.67 -0.34 -1.33
N ILE A 53 -9.74 0.60 -0.38
CA ILE A 53 -10.52 0.43 0.85
C ILE A 53 -12.00 0.23 0.53
N ARG A 54 -12.57 1.08 -0.33
CA ARG A 54 -13.97 0.98 -0.75
C ARG A 54 -14.26 -0.35 -1.45
N GLU A 55 -13.37 -0.81 -2.32
CA GLU A 55 -13.51 -2.07 -3.04
C GLU A 55 -13.43 -3.29 -2.11
N SER A 56 -12.67 -3.19 -1.02
CA SER A 56 -12.58 -4.25 -0.01
C SER A 56 -13.86 -4.43 0.84
N GLY A 57 -14.79 -3.48 0.78
CA GLY A 57 -16.02 -3.47 1.57
C GLY A 57 -15.84 -2.96 3.01
N PHE A 58 -14.61 -2.59 3.42
CA PHE A 58 -14.35 -1.96 4.70
C PHE A 58 -14.53 -0.44 4.63
N ASP A 59 -15.09 0.15 5.69
CA ASP A 59 -15.05 1.60 5.88
C ASP A 59 -13.71 2.05 6.47
N LEU A 60 -13.28 3.29 6.16
CA LEU A 60 -12.04 3.85 6.68
C LEU A 60 -12.02 3.86 8.22
N ASN A 61 -13.14 4.16 8.88
CA ASN A 61 -13.20 4.14 10.34
C ASN A 61 -13.05 2.72 10.91
N GLN A 62 -13.57 1.71 10.20
CA GLN A 62 -13.39 0.31 10.60
C GLN A 62 -11.93 -0.11 10.47
N LEU A 63 -11.24 0.34 9.41
CA LEU A 63 -9.80 0.09 9.27
C LEU A 63 -8.98 0.79 10.35
N LEU A 64 -9.33 2.04 10.71
CA LEU A 64 -8.67 2.75 11.81
C LEU A 64 -8.92 2.05 13.16
N GLN A 65 -10.13 1.56 13.41
CA GLN A 65 -10.43 0.77 14.61
C GLN A 65 -9.61 -0.53 14.63
N LEU A 66 -9.55 -1.26 13.52
CA LEU A 66 -8.75 -2.46 13.40
C LEU A 66 -7.25 -2.17 13.62
N ALA A 67 -6.74 -1.07 13.06
CA ALA A 67 -5.37 -0.61 13.26
C ALA A 67 -5.10 -0.26 14.73
N ASN A 68 -6.05 0.35 15.44
CA ASN A 68 -5.92 0.62 16.88
C ASN A 68 -5.93 -0.67 17.72
N MET A 69 -6.74 -1.65 17.33
CA MET A 69 -6.79 -2.96 18.00
C MET A 69 -5.49 -3.76 17.77
N LEU A 70 -4.91 -3.70 16.57
CA LEU A 70 -3.63 -4.36 16.22
C LEU A 70 -2.42 -3.56 16.71
N GLY A 71 -2.53 -2.22 16.74
CA GLY A 71 -1.52 -1.27 17.20
C GLY A 71 -1.30 -1.27 18.71
N GLY A 72 -2.26 -1.83 19.48
CA GLY A 72 -2.03 -2.26 20.87
C GLY A 72 -0.98 -3.38 21.01
N THR A 73 -0.51 -3.95 19.90
CA THR A 73 0.52 -5.01 19.83
C THR A 73 1.63 -4.76 18.78
N ALA A 74 1.68 -3.59 18.13
CA ALA A 74 2.73 -3.27 17.16
C ALA A 74 3.80 -2.36 17.83
N PRO A 75 5.10 -2.66 17.70
CA PRO A 75 6.14 -1.81 18.28
C PRO A 75 6.09 -0.46 17.57
N THR A 76 6.00 0.61 18.37
CA THR A 76 6.12 2.00 17.91
C THR A 76 7.46 2.17 17.17
N PRO A 77 7.47 2.54 15.87
CA PRO A 77 8.73 2.85 15.20
C PRO A 77 9.27 4.18 15.78
N GLY A 78 10.38 4.11 16.53
CA GLY A 78 11.09 5.29 17.01
C GLY A 78 11.19 5.47 18.53
N GLN A 79 11.34 4.40 19.31
CA GLN A 79 11.95 4.49 20.64
C GLN A 79 13.19 3.61 20.69
N ASP A 80 14.34 4.21 20.38
CA ASP A 80 15.66 3.95 20.97
C ASP A 80 16.44 5.29 20.95
#